data_AF-A0A520GU17-F1
#
_entry.id   AF-A0A520GU17-F1
#
_cell.length_a   1.000
_cell.length_b   1.000
_cell.length_c   1.000
_cell.angle_alpha   90.00
_cell.angle_beta   90.00
_cell.angle_gamma   90.00
#
_symmetry.space_group_name_H-M   'P 1'
#
loop_
_entity.id
_entity.type
_entity.pdbx_description
1 polymer ?
#
loop_
_entity_poly.entity_id
_entity_poly.type
_entity_poly.pdbx_seq_one_letter_code
_entity_poly.pdbx_strand_id
1 'polypeptide(L)'
;SWLFASQVRFAELSMTSVTPANAADVHALARRMLHFSPEPRVIARLIDSAILLGRDDEAAALAARFKAAFPDDYARWLRVRPPAS
;
A
#
# COMPACT_ATOMS: atom_id res chain seq x y z
N SER A 1 23.55 1.12 -8.61
CA SER A 1 23.15 -0.25 -8.24
C SER A 1 21.64 -0.32 -8.01
N TRP A 2 21.01 -1.43 -8.39
CA TRP A 2 19.57 -1.70 -8.25
C TRP A 2 19.04 -1.49 -6.81
N LEU A 3 19.88 -1.77 -5.79
CA LEU A 3 19.60 -1.58 -4.37
C LEU A 3 19.41 -0.10 -3.93
N PHE A 4 20.02 0.88 -4.61
CA PHE A 4 19.82 2.30 -4.26
C PHE A 4 18.53 2.86 -4.88
N ALA A 5 18.12 2.35 -6.04
CA ALA A 5 16.87 2.74 -6.70
C ALA A 5 15.62 2.23 -5.95
N SER A 6 15.70 1.07 -5.31
CA SER A 6 14.60 0.53 -4.48
C SER A 6 14.37 1.37 -3.21
N GLN A 7 15.43 1.89 -2.60
CA GLN A 7 15.36 2.72 -1.39
C GLN A 7 14.72 4.10 -1.67
N VAL A 8 15.09 4.75 -2.78
CA VAL A 8 14.48 6.03 -3.20
C VAL A 8 12.99 5.85 -3.50
N ARG A 9 12.63 4.80 -4.26
CA ARG A 9 11.23 4.46 -4.56
C ARG A 9 10.43 4.09 -3.30
N PHE A 10 11.08 3.51 -2.29
CA PHE A 10 10.46 3.25 -0.99
C PHE A 10 10.18 4.53 -0.20
N ALA A 11 11.11 5.47 -0.17
CA ALA A 11 10.92 6.76 0.49
C ALA A 11 9.78 7.55 -0.19
N GLU A 12 9.74 7.59 -1.52
CA GLU A 12 8.67 8.23 -2.29
C GLU A 12 7.31 7.57 -2.06
N LEU A 13 7.20 6.24 -2.15
CA LEU A 13 5.94 5.52 -1.93
C LEU A 13 5.41 5.70 -0.50
N SER A 14 6.30 5.71 0.49
CA SER A 14 5.93 5.89 1.90
C SER A 14 5.21 7.22 2.17
N MET A 15 5.64 8.28 1.49
CA MET A 15 5.14 9.64 1.68
C MET A 15 4.01 10.02 0.73
N THR A 16 3.75 9.24 -0.31
CA THR A 16 2.75 9.54 -1.34
C THR A 16 1.33 9.25 -0.86
N SER A 17 0.48 10.28 -0.76
CA SER A 17 -0.96 10.08 -0.61
C SER A 17 -1.54 9.38 -1.83
N VAL A 18 -2.37 8.36 -1.62
CA VAL A 18 -3.08 7.67 -2.71
C VAL A 18 -4.32 8.47 -3.05
N THR A 19 -4.47 8.83 -4.32
CA THR A 19 -5.61 9.58 -4.85
C THR A 19 -6.16 8.86 -6.09
N PRO A 20 -7.39 9.14 -6.52
CA PRO A 20 -7.92 8.53 -7.75
C PRO A 20 -7.02 8.77 -8.97
N ALA A 21 -6.35 9.93 -9.03
CA ALA A 21 -5.47 10.30 -10.14
C ALA A 21 -4.17 9.49 -10.20
N ASN A 22 -3.68 8.95 -9.09
CA ASN A 22 -2.40 8.21 -9.03
C ASN A 22 -2.55 6.73 -8.63
N ALA A 23 -3.77 6.26 -8.37
CA ALA A 23 -4.02 4.93 -7.83
C ALA A 23 -3.42 3.81 -8.68
N ALA A 24 -3.50 3.90 -10.01
CA ALA A 24 -2.95 2.89 -10.92
C ALA A 24 -1.42 2.76 -10.79
N ASP A 25 -0.70 3.90 -10.75
CA ASP A 25 0.76 3.92 -10.66
C ASP A 25 1.25 3.47 -9.28
N VAL A 26 0.59 3.95 -8.22
CA VAL A 26 0.86 3.54 -6.84
C VAL A 26 0.64 2.03 -6.67
N HIS A 27 -0.45 1.50 -7.21
CA HIS A 27 -0.75 0.07 -7.15
C HIS A 27 0.34 -0.76 -7.84
N ALA A 28 0.72 -0.39 -9.06
CA ALA A 28 1.76 -1.09 -9.81
C ALA A 28 3.13 -1.04 -9.11
N LEU A 29 3.49 0.09 -8.51
CA LEU A 29 4.73 0.25 -7.76
C LEU A 29 4.71 -0.56 -6.46
N ALA A 30 3.64 -0.44 -5.66
CA ALA A 30 3.50 -1.16 -4.39
C ALA A 30 3.49 -2.68 -4.59
N ARG A 31 2.84 -3.19 -5.64
CA ARG A 31 2.91 -4.61 -6.01
C ARG A 31 4.33 -5.09 -6.25
N ARG A 32 5.12 -4.34 -7.03
CA ARG A 32 6.53 -4.70 -7.30
C ARG A 32 7.36 -4.67 -6.02
N MET A 33 7.15 -3.68 -5.18
CA MET A 33 7.89 -3.54 -3.92
C MET A 33 7.53 -4.62 -2.91
N LEU A 34 6.28 -5.09 -2.87
CA LEU A 34 5.85 -6.15 -1.96
C LEU A 34 6.69 -7.42 -2.11
N HIS A 35 7.15 -7.74 -3.33
CA HIS A 35 8.03 -8.88 -3.58
C HIS A 35 9.42 -8.76 -2.92
N PHE A 36 9.89 -7.54 -2.68
CA PHE A 36 11.22 -7.27 -2.13
C PHE A 36 11.18 -6.81 -0.66
N SER A 37 10.06 -6.24 -0.23
CA SER A 37 9.90 -5.59 1.07
C SER A 37 8.41 -5.61 1.45
N PRO A 38 7.95 -6.62 2.21
CA PRO A 38 6.57 -6.72 2.67
C PRO A 38 6.31 -5.83 3.89
N GLU A 39 6.75 -4.58 3.82
CA GLU A 39 6.62 -3.61 4.90
C GLU A 39 5.16 -3.15 5.04
N PRO A 40 4.67 -2.90 6.28
CA PRO A 40 3.30 -2.44 6.52
C PRO A 40 2.85 -1.27 5.65
N ARG A 41 3.75 -0.31 5.43
CA ARG A 41 3.47 0.87 4.59
C ARG A 41 3.27 0.55 3.11
N VAL A 42 3.98 -0.46 2.58
CA VAL A 42 3.84 -0.89 1.18
C VAL A 42 2.50 -1.60 1.01
N ILE A 43 2.17 -2.46 1.98
CA ILE A 43 0.89 -3.18 2.02
C ILE A 43 -0.29 -2.20 2.11
N ALA A 44 -0.20 -1.20 3.00
CA ALA A 44 -1.22 -0.17 3.13
C ALA A 44 -1.46 0.60 1.83
N ARG A 45 -0.41 1.07 1.15
CA ARG A 45 -0.54 1.75 -0.16
C ARG A 45 -1.11 0.84 -1.25
N LEU A 46 -0.76 -0.45 -1.22
CA LEU A 46 -1.32 -1.41 -2.15
C LEU A 46 -2.83 -1.62 -1.94
N ILE A 47 -3.28 -1.70 -0.68
CA ILE A 47 -4.70 -1.80 -0.33
C ILE A 47 -5.44 -0.53 -0.71
N ASP A 48 -4.95 0.65 -0.29
CA ASP A 48 -5.60 1.94 -0.57
C ASP A 48 -5.79 2.17 -2.07
N SER A 49 -4.78 1.85 -2.87
CA SER A 49 -4.87 1.97 -4.33
C SER A 49 -5.79 0.92 -4.96
N ALA A 50 -5.81 -0.32 -4.45
CA ALA A 50 -6.77 -1.34 -4.90
C ALA A 50 -8.23 -0.90 -4.66
N ILE A 51 -8.51 -0.30 -3.50
CA ILE A 51 -9.84 0.25 -3.18
C ILE A 51 -10.23 1.35 -4.17
N LEU A 52 -9.35 2.32 -4.42
CA LEU A 52 -9.66 3.41 -5.36
C LEU A 52 -9.82 2.95 -6.82
N LEU A 53 -9.26 1.79 -7.16
CA LEU A 53 -9.41 1.17 -8.48
C LEU A 53 -10.63 0.23 -8.57
N GLY A 54 -11.45 0.12 -7.51
CA GLY A 54 -12.61 -0.78 -7.46
C GLY A 54 -12.24 -2.27 -7.43
N ARG A 55 -11.05 -2.61 -6.93
CA ARG A 55 -10.56 -4.00 -6.83
C ARG A 55 -10.85 -4.57 -5.45
N ASP A 56 -12.13 -4.65 -5.11
CA ASP A 56 -12.57 -4.92 -3.74
C ASP A 56 -12.12 -6.29 -3.22
N ASP A 57 -12.17 -7.33 -4.05
CA ASP A 57 -11.72 -8.68 -3.67
C ASP A 57 -10.21 -8.71 -3.35
N GLU A 58 -9.39 -8.01 -4.14
CA GLU A 58 -7.95 -7.90 -3.92
C GLU A 58 -7.67 -7.12 -2.62
N ALA A 59 -8.34 -5.99 -2.43
CA ALA A 59 -8.20 -5.17 -1.23
C ALA A 59 -8.59 -5.95 0.04
N ALA A 60 -9.70 -6.67 0.02
CA ALA A 60 -10.16 -7.50 1.15
C ALA A 60 -9.16 -8.63 1.45
N ALA A 61 -8.69 -9.33 0.41
CA ALA A 61 -7.72 -10.41 0.55
C ALA A 61 -6.37 -9.93 1.12
N LEU A 62 -5.92 -8.74 0.71
CA LEU A 62 -4.70 -8.11 1.22
C LEU A 62 -4.89 -7.59 2.65
N ALA A 63 -6.03 -6.96 2.97
CA ALA A 63 -6.32 -6.46 4.31
C ALA A 63 -6.38 -7.59 5.35
N ALA A 64 -6.97 -8.73 4.99
CA ALA A 64 -6.99 -9.92 5.85
C ALA A 64 -5.56 -10.40 6.17
N ARG A 65 -4.70 -10.48 5.15
CA ARG A 65 -3.27 -10.86 5.33
C ARG A 65 -2.52 -9.82 6.14
N PHE A 66 -2.76 -8.53 5.90
CA PHE A 66 -2.13 -7.43 6.62
C PHE A 66 -2.47 -7.49 8.12
N LYS A 67 -3.75 -7.65 8.46
CA LYS A 67 -4.21 -7.79 9.84
C LYS A 67 -3.57 -8.98 10.55
N ALA A 68 -3.44 -10.12 9.87
CA ALA A 68 -2.82 -11.32 10.43
C ALA A 68 -1.32 -11.15 10.68
N ALA A 69 -0.59 -10.49 9.77
CA ALA A 69 0.85 -10.36 9.85
C ALA A 69 1.33 -9.18 10.73
N PHE A 70 0.58 -8.07 10.73
CA PHE A 70 0.98 -6.81 11.38
C PHE A 70 -0.22 -6.14 12.07
N PRO A 71 -0.76 -6.72 13.15
CA PRO A 71 -2.02 -6.27 13.76
C PRO A 71 -1.97 -4.82 14.27
N ASP A 72 -0.85 -4.37 14.84
CA ASP A 72 -0.71 -3.01 15.37
C ASP A 72 -0.62 -1.95 14.25
N ASP A 73 0.13 -2.24 13.19
CA ASP A 73 0.20 -1.36 12.02
C ASP A 73 -1.12 -1.34 11.24
N TYR A 74 -1.81 -2.47 11.15
CA TYR A 74 -3.15 -2.54 10.60
C TYR A 74 -4.12 -1.64 11.38
N ALA A 75 -4.09 -1.71 12.71
CA ALA A 75 -4.90 -0.83 13.57
C ALA A 75 -4.50 0.65 13.43
N ARG A 76 -3.24 0.96 13.17
CA ARG A 76 -2.79 2.32 12.85
C ARG A 76 -3.29 2.78 11.49
N TRP A 77 -3.18 1.96 10.46
CA TRP A 77 -3.67 2.25 9.11
C TRP A 77 -5.17 2.58 9.11
N LEU A 78 -5.99 1.81 9.83
CA LEU A 78 -7.42 2.07 9.97
C LEU A 78 -7.74 3.45 10.59
N ARG A 79 -6.88 3.96 11.48
CA ARG A 79 -7.07 5.27 12.13
C ARG A 79 -6.66 6.46 11.24
N VAL A 80 -5.70 6.25 10.35
CA VAL A 80 -5.13 7.33 9.51
C VAL A 80 -5.85 7.45 8.17
N ARG A 81 -6.57 6.42 7.73
CA ARG A 81 -7.33 6.44 6.48
C ARG A 81 -8.44 7.50 6.54
N PRO A 82 -8.42 8.54 5.68
CA PRO A 82 -9.57 9.43 5.56
C PRO A 82 -10.78 8.63 5.05
N PRO A 83 -12.01 8.93 5.49
CA PRO A 83 -13.20 8.28 4.94
C PRO A 83 -13.22 8.48 3.42
N ALA A 84 -13.49 7.41 2.67
CA ALA A 84 -13.68 7.50 1.23
C ALA A 84 -14.81 8.52 0.98
N SER A 85 -14.47 9.62 0.31
CA SER A 85 -15.44 10.64 -0.12
C SER A 85 -16.11 10.22 -1.42
#